data_AF-A0A961GPL8-F1
#
_entry.id   AF-A0A961GPL8-F1
#
_cell.length_a   1.000
_cell.length_b   1.000
_cell.length_c   1.000
_cell.angle_alpha   90.00
_cell.angle_beta   90.00
_cell.angle_gamma   90.00
#
_symmetry.space_group_name_H-M   'P 1'
#
loop_
_entity.id
_entity.type
_entity.pdbx_description
1 polymer ?
#
loop_
_entity_poly.entity_id
_entity_poly.type
_entity_poly.pdbx_seq_one_letter_code
_entity_poly.pdbx_strand_id
1 'polypeptide(L)'
;MSGADTATSTDGTAGPARTRSVLVPVGAFVVWTLFVWIGRIRNAVTDPALSGSDRIGPLVLSGIFVVGALVLGALLYRDRVMRSAASARMLRNAVRAFAGYTVVIWVVRAGDIAFGGDHEAAFVVVHTVLAAVSIALAVVAVLSVERRASVRPT
;
A
#
# COMPACT_ATOMS: atom_id res chain seq x y z
N MET A 1 48.17 -28.27 -23.68
CA MET A 1 47.86 -27.82 -22.31
C MET A 1 47.68 -26.30 -22.40
N SER A 2 46.51 -25.81 -22.79
CA SER A 2 45.26 -25.61 -22.02
C SER A 2 45.46 -24.74 -20.78
N GLY A 3 44.85 -23.55 -20.78
CA GLY A 3 44.85 -22.62 -19.66
C GLY A 3 44.48 -21.19 -20.08
N ALA A 4 43.30 -21.00 -20.68
CA ALA A 4 42.72 -19.67 -20.87
C ALA A 4 41.84 -19.35 -19.66
N ASP A 5 42.40 -18.65 -18.68
CA ASP A 5 41.67 -18.12 -17.53
C ASP A 5 40.78 -16.95 -17.99
N THR A 6 39.55 -17.29 -18.36
CA THR A 6 38.48 -16.32 -18.57
C THR A 6 37.95 -15.88 -17.21
N ALA A 7 38.60 -14.87 -16.64
CA ALA A 7 38.08 -14.11 -15.52
C ALA A 7 36.74 -13.47 -15.94
N THR A 8 35.65 -14.09 -15.52
CA THR A 8 34.30 -13.56 -15.66
C THR A 8 34.12 -12.43 -14.64
N SER A 9 34.46 -11.21 -15.05
CA SER A 9 34.17 -9.99 -14.30
C SER A 9 32.70 -9.58 -14.48
N THR A 10 31.78 -10.32 -13.86
CA THR A 10 30.41 -9.84 -13.66
C THR A 10 30.27 -9.17 -12.30
N ASP A 11 30.84 -7.97 -12.14
CA ASP A 11 30.56 -7.16 -10.96
C ASP A 11 30.47 -5.69 -11.31
N GLY A 12 29.26 -5.12 -11.22
CA GLY A 12 29.05 -3.68 -11.47
C GLY A 12 27.60 -3.22 -11.70
N THR A 13 26.68 -4.07 -12.12
CA THR A 13 25.30 -3.64 -12.51
C THR A 13 24.22 -3.88 -11.44
N ALA A 14 24.55 -4.46 -10.29
CA ALA A 14 23.56 -4.91 -9.29
C ALA A 14 22.95 -3.80 -8.40
N GLY A 15 23.42 -2.55 -8.51
CA GLY A 15 23.10 -1.43 -7.59
C GLY A 15 21.74 -0.73 -7.74
N PRO A 16 21.18 -0.48 -8.96
CA PRO A 16 19.94 0.28 -9.12
C PRO A 16 18.67 -0.57 -9.28
N ALA A 17 18.77 -1.76 -9.89
CA ALA A 17 17.60 -2.60 -10.20
C ALA A 17 16.92 -3.16 -8.93
N ARG A 18 17.71 -3.49 -7.89
CA ARG A 18 17.23 -4.15 -6.67
C ARG A 18 16.43 -3.22 -5.75
N THR A 19 16.79 -1.94 -5.69
CA THR A 19 16.10 -0.92 -4.87
C THR A 19 14.79 -0.45 -5.50
N ARG A 20 14.69 -0.46 -6.84
CA ARG A 20 13.43 -0.18 -7.56
C ARG A 20 12.32 -1.18 -7.20
N SER A 21 12.67 -2.40 -6.79
CA SER A 21 11.73 -3.50 -6.56
C SER A 21 10.73 -3.28 -5.41
N VAL A 22 11.10 -2.57 -4.33
CA VAL A 22 10.18 -2.29 -3.20
C VAL A 22 9.50 -0.93 -3.33
N LEU A 23 10.22 0.04 -3.93
CA LEU A 23 9.69 1.39 -4.14
C LEU A 23 8.43 1.39 -4.99
N VAL A 24 8.39 0.58 -6.05
CA VAL A 24 7.25 0.54 -6.97
C VAL A 24 6.00 -0.05 -6.29
N PRO A 25 6.03 -1.24 -5.69
CA PRO A 25 4.86 -1.80 -4.99
C PRO A 25 4.36 -0.95 -3.83
N VAL A 26 5.27 -0.52 -2.93
CA VAL A 26 4.88 0.25 -1.75
C VAL A 26 4.42 1.64 -2.15
N GLY A 27 5.10 2.28 -3.11
CA GLY A 27 4.70 3.56 -3.65
C GLY A 27 3.34 3.52 -4.35
N ALA A 28 3.09 2.50 -5.18
CA ALA A 28 1.79 2.30 -5.82
C ALA A 28 0.68 2.10 -4.78
N PHE A 29 0.93 1.30 -3.74
CA PHE A 29 -0.02 1.11 -2.64
C PHE A 29 -0.34 2.43 -1.90
N VAL A 30 0.68 3.24 -1.60
CA VAL A 30 0.52 4.56 -0.97
C VAL A 30 -0.29 5.50 -1.86
N VAL A 31 0.10 5.65 -3.12
CA VAL A 31 -0.57 6.57 -4.07
C VAL A 31 -2.02 6.18 -4.29
N TRP A 32 -2.28 4.88 -4.48
CA TRP A 32 -3.63 4.36 -4.64
C TRP A 32 -4.50 4.61 -3.40
N THR A 33 -3.94 4.38 -2.21
CA THR A 33 -4.63 4.65 -0.94
C THR A 33 -5.01 6.13 -0.84
N LEU A 34 -4.07 7.04 -1.14
CA LEU A 34 -4.36 8.48 -1.13
C LEU A 34 -5.46 8.83 -2.14
N PHE A 35 -5.39 8.29 -3.36
CA PHE A 35 -6.41 8.51 -4.39
C PHE A 35 -7.82 8.14 -3.90
N VAL A 36 -7.99 6.93 -3.38
CA VAL A 36 -9.31 6.43 -2.93
C VAL A 36 -9.84 7.25 -1.76
N TRP A 37 -9.03 7.47 -0.73
CA TRP A 37 -9.51 8.05 0.51
C TRP A 37 -9.62 9.57 0.46
N ILE A 38 -8.79 10.27 -0.32
CA ILE A 38 -9.01 11.70 -0.62
C ILE A 38 -10.28 11.86 -1.46
N GLY A 39 -10.51 10.98 -2.46
CA GLY A 39 -11.75 10.96 -3.22
C GLY A 39 -12.97 10.77 -2.31
N ARG A 40 -12.87 9.88 -1.31
CA ARG A 40 -13.93 9.67 -0.32
C ARG A 40 -14.18 10.90 0.56
N ILE A 41 -13.13 11.56 1.03
CA ILE A 41 -13.24 12.82 1.79
C ILE A 41 -13.94 13.89 0.95
N ARG A 42 -13.49 14.09 -0.28
CA ARG A 42 -14.10 15.07 -1.20
C ARG A 42 -15.60 14.79 -1.35
N ASN A 43 -15.96 13.54 -1.67
CA ASN A 43 -17.35 13.14 -1.84
C ASN A 43 -18.17 13.38 -0.57
N ALA A 44 -17.64 13.02 0.61
CA ALA A 44 -18.33 13.20 1.89
C ALA A 44 -18.52 14.67 2.27
N VAL A 45 -17.59 15.55 1.87
CA VAL A 45 -17.68 16.99 2.14
C VAL A 45 -18.67 17.69 1.20
N THR A 46 -18.70 17.28 -0.07
CA THR A 46 -19.57 17.89 -1.09
C THR A 46 -21.00 17.37 -1.08
N ASP A 47 -21.27 16.24 -0.43
CA ASP A 47 -22.59 15.64 -0.37
C ASP A 47 -23.47 16.37 0.66
N PRO A 48 -24.52 17.09 0.24
CA PRO A 48 -25.40 17.81 1.14
C PRO A 48 -26.33 16.88 1.94
N ALA A 49 -26.49 15.61 1.53
CA ALA A 49 -27.34 14.63 2.22
C ALA A 49 -26.66 14.07 3.49
N LEU A 50 -25.33 14.09 3.56
CA LEU A 50 -24.57 13.68 4.75
C LEU A 50 -24.54 14.83 5.77
N SER A 51 -25.54 14.90 6.65
CA SER A 51 -25.64 15.93 7.69
C SER A 51 -24.81 15.59 8.94
N GLY A 52 -24.19 16.60 9.57
CA GLY A 52 -23.61 16.55 10.92
C GLY A 52 -22.85 15.26 11.29
N SER A 53 -23.47 14.45 12.15
CA SER A 53 -22.89 13.25 12.77
C SER A 53 -22.62 12.11 11.77
N ASP A 54 -23.44 11.96 10.73
CA ASP A 54 -23.34 10.85 9.78
C ASP A 54 -22.11 10.98 8.89
N ARG A 55 -21.55 12.19 8.80
CA ARG A 55 -20.32 12.51 8.09
C ARG A 55 -19.06 12.15 8.88
N ILE A 56 -19.14 12.09 10.22
CA ILE A 56 -17.97 11.94 11.09
C ILE A 56 -17.30 10.58 10.87
N GLY A 57 -18.06 9.49 10.91
CA GLY A 57 -17.52 8.13 10.75
C GLY A 57 -16.71 7.95 9.44
N PRO A 58 -17.30 8.28 8.27
CA PRO A 58 -16.58 8.24 7.00
C PRO A 58 -15.34 9.15 6.95
N LEU A 59 -15.41 10.36 7.49
CA LEU A 59 -14.27 11.29 7.49
C LEU A 59 -13.13 10.81 8.39
N VAL A 60 -13.44 10.33 9.61
CA VAL A 60 -12.44 9.81 10.54
C VAL A 60 -11.73 8.61 9.94
N LEU A 61 -12.48 7.64 9.40
CA LEU A 61 -11.89 6.47 8.74
C LEU A 61 -11.00 6.90 7.56
N SER A 62 -11.48 7.81 6.72
CA SER A 62 -10.71 8.30 5.57
C SER A 62 -9.44 9.04 6.01
N GLY A 63 -9.52 9.84 7.08
CA GLY A 63 -8.38 10.50 7.69
C GLY A 63 -7.33 9.52 8.19
N ILE A 64 -7.73 8.43 8.84
CA ILE A 64 -6.81 7.37 9.30
C ILE A 64 -6.04 6.76 8.12
N PHE A 65 -6.72 6.47 7.01
CA PHE A 65 -6.05 5.93 5.82
C PHE A 65 -5.11 6.94 5.16
N VAL A 66 -5.50 8.20 5.07
CA VAL A 66 -4.64 9.26 4.52
C VAL A 66 -3.39 9.43 5.38
N VAL A 67 -3.55 9.57 6.70
CA VAL A 67 -2.41 9.69 7.62
C VAL A 67 -1.53 8.44 7.56
N GLY A 68 -2.12 7.24 7.57
CA GLY A 68 -1.39 5.99 7.45
C GLY A 68 -0.57 5.89 6.15
N ALA A 69 -1.16 6.31 5.02
CA ALA A 69 -0.47 6.33 3.74
C ALA A 69 0.70 7.34 3.71
N LEU A 70 0.52 8.52 4.31
CA LEU A 70 1.59 9.52 4.44
C LEU A 70 2.73 9.03 5.33
N VAL A 71 2.41 8.42 6.48
CA VAL A 71 3.40 7.80 7.37
C VAL A 71 4.16 6.70 6.63
N LEU A 72 3.45 5.84 5.90
CA LEU A 72 4.09 4.77 5.13
C LEU A 72 4.99 5.31 4.02
N GLY A 73 4.57 6.37 3.33
CA GLY A 73 5.39 7.08 2.33
C GLY A 73 6.65 7.70 2.96
N ALA A 74 6.54 8.32 4.13
CA ALA A 74 7.67 8.87 4.88
C ALA A 74 8.67 7.78 5.31
N LEU A 75 8.16 6.62 5.76
CA LEU A 75 9.00 5.46 6.10
C LEU A 75 9.70 4.87 4.87
N LEU A 76 9.01 4.83 3.72
CA LEU A 76 9.61 4.39 2.45
C LEU A 76 10.75 5.33 2.02
N TYR A 77 10.53 6.64 2.14
CA TYR A 77 11.56 7.64 1.88
C TYR A 77 12.74 7.52 2.85
N ARG A 78 12.47 7.40 4.16
CA ARG A 78 13.50 7.22 5.18
C ARG A 78 14.36 5.98 4.91
N ASP A 79 13.74 4.86 4.56
CA ASP A 79 14.46 3.64 4.23
C ASP A 79 15.34 3.80 2.98
N ARG A 80 14.85 4.52 1.96
CA ARG A 80 15.62 4.83 0.76
C ARG A 80 16.88 5.67 1.06
N VAL A 81 16.77 6.63 1.98
CA VAL A 81 17.85 7.56 2.36
C VAL A 81 18.85 6.89 3.30
N MET A 82 18.36 6.30 4.39
CA MET A 82 19.21 5.73 5.46
C MET A 82 19.79 4.37 5.09
N ARG A 83 19.05 3.54 4.33
CA ARG A 83 19.45 2.19 3.89
C ARG A 83 19.96 1.27 4.99
N SER A 84 19.44 1.44 6.21
CA SER A 84 19.84 0.67 7.39
C SER A 84 18.97 -0.57 7.60
N ALA A 85 19.48 -1.56 8.34
CA ALA A 85 18.69 -2.72 8.75
C ALA A 85 17.47 -2.33 9.59
N ALA A 86 17.62 -1.35 10.48
CA ALA A 86 16.56 -0.84 11.33
C ALA A 86 15.43 -0.17 10.51
N SER A 87 15.78 0.67 9.53
CA SER A 87 14.78 1.31 8.65
C SER A 87 14.03 0.30 7.80
N ALA A 88 14.72 -0.72 7.29
CA ALA A 88 14.09 -1.78 6.49
C ALA A 88 13.11 -2.61 7.33
N ARG A 89 13.49 -2.95 8.58
CA ARG A 89 12.62 -3.66 9.53
C ARG A 89 11.39 -2.82 9.90
N MET A 90 11.58 -1.53 10.16
CA MET A 90 10.49 -0.62 10.48
C MET A 90 9.50 -0.47 9.31
N LEU A 91 10.00 -0.27 8.08
CA LEU A 91 9.17 -0.21 6.88
C LEU A 91 8.39 -1.52 6.68
N ARG A 92 9.04 -2.68 6.81
CA ARG A 92 8.38 -3.99 6.67
C ARG A 92 7.24 -4.15 7.65
N ASN A 93 7.48 -3.85 8.93
CA ASN A 93 6.45 -3.96 9.96
C ASN A 93 5.28 -3.01 9.70
N ALA A 94 5.56 -1.76 9.29
CA ALA A 94 4.54 -0.79 8.92
C ALA A 94 3.71 -1.24 7.71
N VAL A 95 4.35 -1.77 6.65
CA VAL A 95 3.66 -2.34 5.49
C VAL A 95 2.74 -3.47 5.92
N ARG A 96 3.21 -4.42 6.74
CA ARG A 96 2.38 -5.53 7.23
C ARG A 96 1.16 -5.05 8.02
N ALA A 97 1.38 -4.15 8.97
CA ALA A 97 0.30 -3.63 9.82
C ALA A 97 -0.74 -2.86 9.00
N PHE A 98 -0.29 -1.95 8.14
CA PHE A 98 -1.18 -1.13 7.33
C PHE A 98 -1.89 -1.96 6.25
N ALA A 99 -1.19 -2.90 5.60
CA ALA A 99 -1.81 -3.84 4.65
C ALA A 99 -2.88 -4.71 5.32
N GLY A 100 -2.58 -5.26 6.50
CA GLY A 100 -3.55 -6.05 7.28
C GLY A 100 -4.79 -5.24 7.63
N TYR A 101 -4.60 -4.01 8.12
CA TYR A 101 -5.69 -3.08 8.40
C TYR A 101 -6.53 -2.77 7.16
N THR A 102 -5.87 -2.47 6.03
CA THR A 102 -6.54 -2.24 4.73
C THR A 102 -7.42 -3.42 4.33
N VAL A 103 -6.91 -4.65 4.40
CA VAL A 103 -7.67 -5.85 4.05
C VAL A 103 -8.90 -6.00 4.93
N VAL A 104 -8.74 -5.88 6.26
CA VAL A 104 -9.84 -6.02 7.21
C VAL A 104 -10.95 -5.00 6.93
N ILE A 105 -10.59 -3.72 6.77
CA ILE A 105 -11.59 -2.67 6.52
C ILE A 105 -12.31 -2.89 5.18
N TRP A 106 -11.59 -3.27 4.13
CA TRP A 106 -12.22 -3.53 2.84
C TRP A 106 -13.11 -4.76 2.85
N VAL A 107 -12.77 -5.82 3.59
CA VAL A 107 -13.64 -6.99 3.75
C VAL A 107 -14.94 -6.62 4.45
N VAL A 108 -14.87 -5.88 5.56
CA VAL A 108 -16.07 -5.40 6.28
C VAL A 108 -16.91 -4.51 5.37
N ARG A 109 -16.28 -3.52 4.72
CA ARG A 109 -16.97 -2.58 3.82
C ARG A 109 -17.60 -3.27 2.62
N ALA A 110 -16.90 -4.21 1.98
CA ALA A 110 -17.45 -4.96 0.86
C ALA A 110 -18.63 -5.83 1.31
N GLY A 111 -18.57 -6.42 2.51
CA GLY A 111 -19.69 -7.13 3.12
C GLY A 111 -20.90 -6.22 3.34
N ASP A 112 -20.70 -5.07 3.98
CA ASP A 112 -21.77 -4.09 4.21
C ASP A 112 -22.43 -3.67 2.89
N ILE A 113 -21.63 -3.46 1.83
CA ILE A 113 -22.12 -3.05 0.52
C ILE A 113 -22.85 -4.18 -0.21
N ALA A 114 -22.36 -5.42 -0.11
CA ALA A 114 -22.94 -6.57 -0.78
C ALA A 114 -24.24 -7.05 -0.12
N PHE A 115 -24.36 -6.91 1.21
CA PHE A 115 -25.48 -7.43 1.99
C PHE A 115 -26.43 -6.34 2.51
N GLY A 116 -26.12 -5.06 2.30
CA GLY A 116 -26.90 -3.91 2.78
C GLY A 116 -28.20 -3.62 2.02
N GLY A 117 -28.51 -4.36 0.95
CA GLY A 117 -29.83 -4.36 0.29
C GLY A 117 -30.19 -3.17 -0.61
N ASP A 118 -29.68 -1.96 -0.35
CA ASP A 118 -30.21 -0.72 -0.93
C ASP A 118 -29.22 0.04 -1.85
N HIS A 119 -28.21 -0.62 -2.39
CA HIS A 119 -27.20 0.03 -3.23
C HIS A 119 -27.42 -0.18 -4.73
N GLU A 120 -27.31 0.91 -5.49
CA GLU A 120 -27.31 0.87 -6.95
C GLU A 120 -26.17 -0.04 -7.48
N ALA A 121 -26.43 -0.81 -8.52
CA ALA A 121 -25.46 -1.77 -9.08
C ALA A 121 -24.12 -1.10 -9.45
N ALA A 122 -24.14 0.11 -10.02
CA ALA A 122 -22.93 0.87 -10.34
C ALA A 122 -22.11 1.21 -9.09
N PHE A 123 -22.76 1.59 -7.99
CA PHE A 123 -22.11 1.87 -6.72
C PHE A 123 -21.40 0.63 -6.16
N VAL A 124 -22.07 -0.53 -6.20
CA VAL A 124 -21.51 -1.81 -5.74
C VAL A 124 -20.29 -2.20 -6.57
N VAL A 125 -20.38 -2.09 -7.90
CA VAL A 125 -19.28 -2.44 -8.81
C VAL A 125 -18.05 -1.58 -8.54
N VAL A 126 -18.21 -0.25 -8.46
CA VAL A 126 -17.08 0.66 -8.19
C VAL A 126 -16.39 0.30 -6.88
N HIS A 127 -17.14 0.13 -5.80
CA HIS A 127 -16.54 -0.15 -4.49
C HIS A 127 -15.88 -1.54 -4.44
N THR A 128 -16.45 -2.53 -5.13
CA THR A 128 -15.87 -3.87 -5.23
C THR A 128 -14.54 -3.83 -5.98
N VAL A 129 -14.45 -3.08 -7.09
CA VAL A 129 -13.19 -2.89 -7.83
C VAL A 129 -12.17 -2.14 -6.97
N LEU A 130 -12.57 -1.07 -6.29
CA LEU A 130 -11.68 -0.34 -5.39
C LEU A 130 -11.15 -1.24 -4.26
N ALA A 131 -12.00 -2.11 -3.70
CA ALA A 131 -11.61 -3.08 -2.68
C ALA A 131 -10.57 -4.07 -3.24
N ALA A 132 -10.87 -4.68 -4.39
CA ALA A 132 -10.00 -5.67 -5.02
C ALA A 132 -8.62 -5.10 -5.34
N VAL A 133 -8.55 -3.91 -5.96
CA VAL A 133 -7.27 -3.26 -6.27
C VAL A 133 -6.50 -2.88 -5.01
N SER A 134 -7.19 -2.36 -3.99
CA SER A 134 -6.56 -1.99 -2.72
C SER A 134 -5.95 -3.20 -2.02
N ILE A 135 -6.67 -4.32 -1.97
CA ILE A 135 -6.19 -5.59 -1.39
C ILE A 135 -5.02 -6.14 -2.21
N ALA A 136 -5.13 -6.16 -3.54
CA ALA A 136 -4.05 -6.64 -4.40
C ALA A 136 -2.77 -5.84 -4.19
N LEU A 137 -2.85 -4.50 -4.17
CA LEU A 137 -1.70 -3.63 -3.91
C LEU A 137 -1.12 -3.84 -2.51
N ALA A 138 -1.97 -4.02 -1.50
CA ALA A 138 -1.53 -4.31 -0.14
C ALA A 138 -0.74 -5.64 -0.07
N VAL A 139 -1.24 -6.69 -0.71
CA VAL A 139 -0.57 -8.01 -0.78
C VAL A 139 0.76 -7.89 -1.54
N VAL A 140 0.78 -7.26 -2.71
CA VAL A 140 2.00 -7.09 -3.50
C VAL A 140 3.05 -6.26 -2.74
N ALA A 141 2.61 -5.23 -2.00
CA ALA A 141 3.50 -4.45 -1.12
C ALA A 141 4.12 -5.33 -0.03
N VAL A 142 3.34 -6.17 0.66
CA VAL A 142 3.85 -7.13 1.65
C VAL A 142 4.85 -8.10 1.01
N LEU A 143 4.48 -8.74 -0.09
CA LEU A 143 5.37 -9.67 -0.79
C LEU A 143 6.68 -9.02 -1.26
N SER A 144 6.66 -7.73 -1.57
CA SER A 144 7.88 -7.00 -1.94
C SER A 144 8.85 -6.81 -0.77
N VAL A 145 8.34 -6.47 0.42
CA VAL A 145 9.18 -6.28 1.62
C VAL A 145 9.66 -7.61 2.20
N GLU A 146 8.87 -8.69 2.08
CA GLU A 146 9.28 -10.04 2.48
C GLU A 146 10.39 -10.59 1.59
N ARG A 147 10.23 -10.50 0.25
CA ARG A 147 11.27 -10.93 -0.69
C ARG A 147 12.59 -10.23 -0.42
N ARG A 148 12.56 -8.92 -0.17
CA ARG A 148 13.77 -8.16 0.21
C ARG A 148 14.41 -8.69 1.50
N ALA A 149 13.61 -9.01 2.52
CA ALA A 149 14.12 -9.52 3.80
C ALA A 149 14.75 -10.92 3.67
N SER A 150 14.19 -11.79 2.82
CA SER A 150 14.76 -13.12 2.57
C SER A 150 16.14 -13.07 1.89
N VAL A 151 16.38 -12.07 1.05
CA VAL A 151 17.66 -11.89 0.31
C VAL A 151 18.71 -11.17 1.17
N ARG A 152 18.30 -10.37 2.16
CA ARG A 152 19.19 -9.69 3.10
C ARG A 152 18.70 -9.91 4.54
N PRO A 153 19.05 -11.06 5.14
CA PRO A 153 18.78 -11.27 6.56
C PRO A 153 19.51 -10.17 7.34
N THR A 154 18.74 -9.33 8.05
CA THR A 154 19.22 -8.27 8.94
C THR A 154 19.55 -8.80 10.32
#